data_AF-A0A940VQJ3-F1
#
_entry.id   AF-A0A940VQJ3-F1
#
_cell.length_a   1.000
_cell.length_b   1.000
_cell.length_c   1.000
_cell.angle_alpha   90.00
_cell.angle_beta   90.00
_cell.angle_gamma   90.00
#
_symmetry.space_group_name_H-M   'P 1'
#
loop_
_entity.id
_entity.type
_entity.pdbx_description
1 polymer ?
#
loop_
_entity_poly.entity_id
_entity_poly.type
_entity_poly.pdbx_seq_one_letter_code
_entity_poly.pdbx_strand_id
1 'polypeptide(L)' 'MAKWYCAGCDEEMETEWDYEPKYCCNGYMCACQAKPINPIFCDKCVEQMKGAVSDG' A
#
# COMPACT_ATOMS: atom_id res chain seq x y z
N MET A 1 -14.49 3.34 -10.85
CA MET A 1 -13.39 3.68 -9.92
C MET A 1 -13.74 3.19 -8.50
N ALA A 2 -12.84 2.48 -7.83
CA ALA A 2 -13.06 1.92 -6.49
C ALA A 2 -12.38 2.83 -5.46
N LYS A 3 -13.03 3.08 -4.32
CA LYS A 3 -12.45 3.90 -3.25
C LYS A 3 -11.55 3.05 -2.39
N TRP A 4 -10.32 3.50 -2.17
CA TRP A 4 -9.33 2.79 -1.38
C TRP A 4 -8.52 3.75 -0.50
N TYR A 5 -7.76 3.22 0.46
CA TYR A 5 -6.95 4.03 1.36
C TYR A 5 -5.46 3.79 1.09
N CYS A 6 -4.71 4.88 0.98
CA CYS A 6 -3.25 4.83 0.83
C CYS A 6 -2.61 4.17 2.05
N ALA A 7 -1.79 3.14 1.85
CA ALA A 7 -1.14 2.42 2.95
C ALA A 7 -0.08 3.24 3.71
N GLY A 8 0.33 4.38 3.16
CA GLY A 8 1.34 5.27 3.75
C GLY A 8 0.78 6.44 4.56
N CYS A 9 -0.39 6.95 4.20
CA CYS A 9 -0.97 8.15 4.82
C CYS A 9 -2.46 8.06 5.16
N ASP A 10 -3.10 6.91 4.93
CA ASP A 10 -4.53 6.66 5.16
C ASP A 10 -5.47 7.64 4.44
N GLU A 11 -4.99 8.31 3.39
CA GLU A 11 -5.80 9.19 2.53
C GLU A 11 -6.66 8.36 1.57
N GLU A 12 -7.93 8.75 1.38
CA GLU A 12 -8.83 8.12 0.42
C GLU A 12 -8.37 8.45 -1.01
N MET A 13 -8.30 7.43 -1.85
CA MET A 13 -7.89 7.50 -3.25
C MET A 13 -8.85 6.70 -4.13
N GLU A 14 -8.91 7.07 -5.41
CA GLU A 14 -9.65 6.32 -6.42
C GLU A 14 -8.70 5.40 -7.19
N THR A 15 -9.08 4.13 -7.34
CA THR A 15 -8.29 3.11 -8.04
C THR A 15 -9.08 2.55 -9.22
N GLU A 16 -8.37 2.02 -10.20
CA GLU A 16 -8.99 1.16 -11.21
C GLU A 16 -9.53 -0.11 -10.52
N TRP A 17 -10.63 -0.65 -11.04
CA TRP A 17 -11.54 -1.58 -10.35
C TRP A 17 -10.97 -2.99 -10.09
N ASP A 18 -9.70 -3.22 -10.38
CA ASP A 18 -9.05 -4.52 -10.35
C ASP A 18 -8.06 -4.69 -9.19
N TYR A 19 -7.94 -3.70 -8.30
CA TYR A 19 -7.07 -3.84 -7.13
C TYR A 19 -7.65 -4.86 -6.12
N GLU A 20 -7.02 -6.04 -6.07
CA GLU A 20 -7.29 -7.08 -5.08
C GLU A 20 -6.10 -7.20 -4.10
N PRO A 21 -6.26 -6.81 -2.82
CA PRO A 21 -5.18 -6.92 -1.84
C PRO A 21 -4.89 -8.39 -1.52
N LYS A 22 -3.68 -8.83 -1.82
CA LYS A 22 -3.14 -10.13 -1.41
C LYS A 22 -2.52 -9.99 -0.04
N TYR A 23 -2.83 -10.89 0.88
CA TYR A 23 -2.27 -10.87 2.22
C TYR A 23 -1.27 -12.00 2.39
N CYS A 24 -0.16 -11.73 3.10
CA CYS A 24 0.94 -12.69 3.22
C CYS A 24 0.50 -13.95 3.99
N CYS A 25 -0.43 -13.81 4.94
CA CYS A 25 -0.85 -14.88 5.85
C CYS A 25 -2.17 -14.54 6.57
N ASN A 26 -2.77 -15.54 7.24
CA ASN A 26 -3.91 -15.39 8.16
C ASN A 26 -3.54 -14.73 9.50
N GLY A 27 -3.02 -13.50 9.44
CA GLY A 27 -2.99 -12.51 10.52
C GLY A 27 -2.10 -12.75 11.74
N TYR A 28 -2.13 -13.92 12.38
CA TYR A 28 -1.49 -14.13 13.68
C TYR A 28 -0.14 -14.87 13.62
N MET A 29 0.15 -15.57 12.51
CA MET A 29 1.35 -16.41 12.38
C MET A 29 2.48 -15.80 11.54
N CYS A 30 2.38 -14.52 11.18
CA CYS A 30 3.23 -13.96 10.13
C CYS A 30 3.74 -12.58 10.52
N ALA A 31 5.04 -12.35 10.34
CA ALA A 31 5.72 -11.08 10.66
C ALA A 31 5.09 -9.85 9.99
N CYS A 32 4.26 -10.06 8.96
CA CYS A 32 3.55 -9.01 8.24
C CYS A 32 2.29 -8.50 8.95
N GLN A 33 1.88 -9.01 10.12
CA GLN A 33 0.74 -8.46 10.89
C GLN A 33 -0.56 -8.25 10.09
N ALA A 34 -0.93 -9.23 9.24
CA ALA A 34 -2.08 -9.11 8.33
C ALA A 34 -2.00 -7.93 7.34
N LYS A 35 -0.83 -7.32 7.11
CA LYS A 35 -0.67 -6.27 6.10
C LYS A 35 -0.75 -6.86 4.69
N PRO A 36 -1.30 -6.11 3.72
CA PRO A 36 -1.30 -6.51 2.32
C PRO A 36 0.13 -6.59 1.78
N ILE A 37 0.40 -7.58 0.93
CA ILE A 37 1.65 -7.80 0.20
C ILE A 37 1.81 -6.77 -0.92
N ASN A 38 0.70 -6.35 -1.50
CA ASN A 38 0.64 -5.40 -2.61
C ASN A 38 -0.01 -4.09 -2.18
N PRO A 39 0.47 -3.40 -1.13
CA PRO A 39 -0.15 -2.15 -0.68
C PRO A 39 -0.21 -1.12 -1.80
N ILE A 40 -1.31 -0.37 -1.86
CA ILE A 40 -1.42 0.79 -2.74
C ILE A 40 -0.90 2.04 -2.03
N PHE A 41 -0.34 2.96 -2.80
CA PHE A 41 0.12 4.25 -2.30
C PHE A 41 -0.40 5.36 -3.21
N CYS A 42 -0.76 6.51 -2.63
CA CYS A 42 -1.01 7.73 -3.39
C CYS A 42 0.30 8.27 -3.98
N ASP A 43 0.19 9.10 -5.01
CA ASP A 43 1.35 9.66 -5.72
C ASP A 43 2.33 10.36 -4.78
N LYS A 44 1.82 11.11 -3.79
CA LYS A 44 2.63 11.77 -2.77
C LYS A 44 3.51 10.79 -1.98
N CYS A 45 2.95 9.66 -1.55
CA CYS A 45 3.72 8.64 -0.84
C CYS A 45 4.72 7.95 -1.77
N VAL A 46 4.35 7.72 -3.03
CA VAL A 46 5.26 7.17 -4.05
C VAL A 46 6.45 8.09 -4.32
N GLU A 47 6.22 9.39 -4.43
CA GLU A 47 7.27 10.40 -4.63
C GLU A 47 8.23 10.45 -3.43
N GLN A 48 7.71 10.43 -2.21
CA GLN A 48 8.54 10.39 -0.99
C GLN A 48 9.41 9.13 -0.91
N MET A 49 8.85 7.97 -1.27
CA MET A 49 9.61 6.71 -1.31
C MET A 49 10.69 6.72 -2.39
N LYS A 50 10.39 7.26 -3.58
CA LYS A 50 11.37 7.37 -4.67
C LYS A 50 12.52 8.32 -4.33
N GLY A 51 12.23 9.43 -3.65
CA GLY A 51 13.26 10.38 -3.19
C GLY A 51 14.22 9.79 -2.15
N ALA A 52 13.77 8.81 -1.36
CA ALA A 52 14.59 8.14 -0.35
C ALA A 52 15.60 7.13 -0.93
N VAL A 53 15.50 6.75 -2.20
CA VAL A 53 16.42 5.78 -2.86
C VAL A 53 17.65 6.46 -3.48
N SER A 54 17.74 7.80 -3.43
CA SER A 54 18.85 8.58 -4.03
C SER A 54 20.03 8.89 -3.10
N ASP A 55 20.01 8.47 -1.83
CA ASP A 55 21.07 8.71 -0.84
C ASP A 55 21.59 7.40 -0.22
N GLY A 56 22.07 6.48 -1.07
CA GLY A 56 22.74 5.24 -0.65
C GLY A 56 23.96 4.92 -1.49
#